data_AF-A0A829ZPG0-F1
#
_entry.id   AF-A0A829ZPG0-F1
#
_cell.length_a   1.000
_cell.length_b   1.000
_cell.length_c   1.000
_cell.angle_alpha   90.00
_cell.angle_beta   90.00
_cell.angle_gamma   90.00
#
_symmetry.space_group_name_H-M   'P 1'
#
loop_
_entity.id
_entity.type
_entity.pdbx_description
1 polymer ?
#
loop_
_entity_poly.entity_id
_entity_poly.type
_entity_poly.pdbx_seq_one_letter_code
_entity_poly.pdbx_strand_id
1 'polypeptide(L)'
;MNLRAIALPGVEILLGIPGIDVLAALTILAEIGDIKRFASAKKLASFSGLVPSVHQSGKTRYTGHITKAGRSMLRWVLIQVAQTAVRQPGALRDFYLTLKKRKGHKIAIVAAARKLLTIIWAMLTKNTEYRYLKEELRQKKIRRMHKRALPYKVDNDLPQKITSLVGEEQTMTEITPPAA
;
A
#
# COMPACT_ATOMS: atom_id res chain seq x y z
N MET A 1 4.77 -16.84 -6.06
CA MET A 1 4.36 -15.41 -5.94
C MET A 1 4.40 -14.81 -7.34
N ASN A 2 3.22 -14.57 -7.92
CA ASN A 2 2.99 -14.58 -9.37
C ASN A 2 3.53 -13.35 -10.12
N LEU A 3 4.03 -13.57 -11.35
CA LEU A 3 4.48 -12.52 -12.29
C LEU A 3 3.38 -11.48 -12.60
N ARG A 4 2.11 -11.88 -12.52
CA ARG A 4 0.93 -10.99 -12.67
C ARG A 4 0.89 -9.84 -11.68
N ALA A 5 1.55 -9.97 -10.53
CA ALA A 5 1.60 -8.89 -9.55
C ALA A 5 2.34 -7.65 -10.06
N ILE A 6 3.34 -7.81 -10.94
CA ILE A 6 4.06 -6.68 -11.55
C ILE A 6 3.18 -5.99 -12.59
N ALA A 7 2.38 -6.74 -13.35
CA ALA A 7 1.50 -6.19 -14.39
C ALA A 7 0.41 -5.26 -13.84
N LEU A 8 0.24 -5.17 -12.52
CA LEU A 8 -0.61 -4.15 -11.92
C LEU A 8 0.12 -2.80 -11.97
N PRO A 9 -0.43 -1.78 -12.66
CA PRO A 9 0.26 -0.50 -12.88
C PRO A 9 0.66 0.18 -11.56
N GLY A 10 -0.12 -0.02 -10.49
CA GLY A 10 0.22 0.50 -9.17
C GLY A 10 1.47 -0.13 -8.53
N VAL A 11 1.77 -1.40 -8.80
CA VAL A 11 2.90 -2.10 -8.17
C VAL A 11 4.22 -1.59 -8.72
N GLU A 12 4.30 -1.41 -10.04
CA GLU A 12 5.51 -0.90 -10.71
C GLU A 12 5.93 0.48 -10.23
N ILE A 13 4.95 1.37 -10.06
CA ILE A 13 5.16 2.74 -9.56
C ILE A 13 5.70 2.70 -8.12
N LEU A 14 5.13 1.86 -7.27
CA LEU A 14 5.54 1.73 -5.87
C LEU A 14 6.91 1.06 -5.70
N LEU A 15 7.28 0.14 -6.59
CA LEU A 15 8.61 -0.50 -6.56
C LEU A 15 9.75 0.50 -6.74
N GLY A 16 9.48 1.67 -7.32
CA GLY A 16 10.44 2.75 -7.43
C GLY A 16 10.83 3.41 -6.11
N ILE A 17 10.00 3.25 -5.07
CA ILE A 17 10.26 3.82 -3.75
C ILE A 17 11.29 2.96 -3.00
N PRO A 18 12.34 3.57 -2.40
CA PRO A 18 13.27 2.84 -1.56
C PRO A 18 12.57 2.26 -0.33
N GLY A 19 12.80 0.97 -0.05
CA GLY A 19 12.17 0.26 1.06
C GLY A 19 10.84 -0.44 0.72
N ILE A 20 10.25 -0.19 -0.46
CA ILE A 20 9.12 -0.98 -0.95
C ILE A 20 9.64 -2.19 -1.72
N ASP A 21 9.21 -3.37 -1.30
CA ASP A 21 9.33 -4.62 -2.05
C ASP A 21 7.94 -5.04 -2.56
N VAL A 22 7.89 -6.06 -3.42
CA VAL A 22 6.65 -6.49 -4.10
C VAL A 22 5.54 -6.85 -3.11
N LEU A 23 5.87 -7.55 -2.03
CA LEU A 23 4.89 -7.87 -0.97
C LEU A 23 4.33 -6.59 -0.34
N ALA A 24 5.20 -5.65 0.02
CA ALA A 24 4.78 -4.38 0.61
C ALA A 24 3.92 -3.57 -0.36
N ALA A 25 4.28 -3.52 -1.64
CA ALA A 25 3.50 -2.85 -2.68
C ALA A 25 2.10 -3.47 -2.83
N LEU A 26 2.02 -4.81 -2.92
CA LEU A 26 0.76 -5.54 -3.01
C LEU A 26 -0.10 -5.32 -1.77
N THR A 27 0.47 -5.43 -0.57
CA THR A 27 -0.27 -5.19 0.67
C THR A 27 -0.79 -3.76 0.72
N ILE A 28 0.04 -2.76 0.36
CA ILE A 28 -0.40 -1.36 0.33
C ILE A 28 -1.58 -1.19 -0.64
N LEU A 29 -1.49 -1.74 -1.85
CA LEU A 29 -2.57 -1.63 -2.85
C LEU A 29 -3.83 -2.39 -2.43
N ALA A 30 -3.70 -3.59 -1.85
CA ALA A 30 -4.83 -4.37 -1.36
C ALA A 30 -5.56 -3.67 -0.19
N GLU A 31 -4.80 -3.02 0.70
CA GLU A 31 -5.35 -2.29 1.84
C GLU A 31 -6.02 -0.96 1.42
N ILE A 32 -5.47 -0.30 0.41
CA ILE A 32 -6.00 0.96 -0.13
C ILE A 32 -7.21 0.70 -1.04
N GLY A 33 -7.16 -0.34 -1.88
CA GLY A 33 -8.13 -0.56 -2.96
C GLY A 33 -8.03 0.56 -4.01
N ASP A 34 -9.20 1.08 -4.43
CA ASP A 34 -9.24 2.23 -5.34
C ASP A 34 -8.75 3.51 -4.65
N ILE A 35 -7.66 4.09 -5.18
CA ILE A 35 -7.08 5.34 -4.68
C ILE A 35 -8.03 6.54 -4.88
N LYS A 36 -8.91 6.49 -5.90
CA LYS A 36 -9.82 7.58 -6.25
C LYS A 36 -10.89 7.82 -5.18
N ARG A 37 -11.16 6.85 -4.30
CA ARG A 37 -12.05 7.03 -3.14
C ARG A 37 -11.55 8.08 -2.15
N PHE A 38 -10.26 8.40 -2.19
CA PHE A 38 -9.64 9.37 -1.30
C PHE A 38 -9.43 10.72 -1.99
N ALA A 39 -10.31 11.68 -1.70
CA ALA A 39 -10.20 13.06 -2.19
C ALA A 39 -8.90 13.79 -1.78
N SER A 40 -8.18 13.31 -0.76
CA SER A 40 -6.88 13.88 -0.37
C SER A 40 -5.99 12.89 0.35
N ALA A 41 -4.68 13.13 0.31
CA ALA A 41 -3.70 12.39 1.11
C ALA A 41 -3.97 12.47 2.63
N LYS A 42 -4.62 13.54 3.11
CA LYS A 42 -5.01 13.65 4.53
C LYS A 42 -6.06 12.61 4.90
N LYS A 43 -7.05 12.36 4.03
CA LYS A 43 -8.05 11.29 4.22
C LYS A 43 -7.39 9.92 4.23
N LEU A 44 -6.44 9.67 3.32
CA LEU A 44 -5.68 8.42 3.32
C LEU A 44 -4.86 8.22 4.60
N ALA A 45 -4.21 9.27 5.10
CA ALA A 45 -3.46 9.21 6.36
C ALA A 45 -4.33 8.95 7.58
N SER A 46 -5.55 9.50 7.59
CA SER A 46 -6.55 9.23 8.63
C SER A 46 -7.01 7.77 8.56
N PHE A 47 -7.29 7.26 7.36
CA PHE A 47 -7.65 5.87 7.11
C PHE A 47 -6.56 4.87 7.51
N SER A 48 -5.28 5.22 7.35
CA SER A 48 -4.16 4.40 7.83
C SER A 48 -3.91 4.53 9.34
N GLY A 49 -4.56 5.47 10.04
CA GLY A 49 -4.34 5.71 11.47
C GLY A 49 -2.94 6.26 11.80
N LEU A 50 -2.28 6.93 10.85
CA LEU A 50 -0.97 7.60 11.02
C LEU A 50 -1.12 9.10 11.40
N VAL A 51 -2.35 9.52 11.73
CA VAL A 51 -2.66 10.90 12.16
C VAL A 51 -2.61 10.97 13.69
N PRO A 52 -2.00 12.01 14.27
CA PRO A 52 -2.04 12.21 15.71
C PRO A 52 -3.46 12.53 16.16
N SER A 53 -3.84 12.02 17.33
CA SER A 53 -5.09 12.38 17.99
C SER A 53 -5.05 13.84 18.41
N VAL A 54 -6.12 14.57 18.17
CA VAL A 54 -6.26 15.97 18.56
C VAL A 54 -7.37 16.04 19.59
N HIS A 55 -7.03 16.56 20.78
CA HIS A 55 -8.00 16.89 21.82
C HIS A 55 -8.07 18.42 21.90
N GLN A 56 -9.25 18.97 21.66
CA GLN A 56 -9.48 20.41 21.70
C GLN A 56 -10.60 20.69 22.70
N SER A 57 -10.28 21.39 23.79
CA SER A 57 -11.25 21.90 24.75
C SER A 57 -11.16 23.42 24.77
N GLY A 58 -12.26 24.10 24.41
CA GLY A 58 -12.31 25.56 24.33
C GLY A 58 -11.22 26.15 23.43
N LYS A 59 -10.29 26.93 24.03
CA LYS A 59 -9.17 27.61 23.34
C LYS A 59 -7.88 26.78 23.25
N THR A 60 -7.79 25.63 23.93
CA THR A 60 -6.56 24.85 24.02
C THR A 60 -6.61 23.65 23.08
N ARG A 61 -5.57 23.48 22.26
CA ARG A 61 -5.42 22.36 21.33
C ARG A 61 -4.22 21.50 21.70
N TYR A 62 -4.49 20.27 22.13
CA TYR A 62 -3.46 19.28 22.44
C TYR A 62 -3.35 18.22 21.34
N THR A 63 -2.13 17.89 20.95
CA THR A 63 -1.84 16.84 19.96
C THR A 63 -1.17 15.67 20.67
N GLY A 64 -1.86 14.52 20.73
CA GLY A 64 -1.43 13.32 21.42
C GLY A 64 -0.86 12.24 20.50
N HIS A 65 -0.95 10.98 20.96
CA HIS A 65 -0.51 9.80 20.21
C HIS A 65 -1.29 9.60 18.90
N ILE A 66 -0.77 8.76 18.01
CA ILE A 66 -1.52 8.34 16.81
C ILE A 66 -2.85 7.70 17.21
N THR A 67 -3.89 7.97 16.42
CA THR A 67 -5.26 7.50 16.73
C THR A 67 -5.39 5.99 16.71
N LYS A 68 -4.57 5.27 15.92
CA LYS A 68 -4.64 3.81 15.69
C LYS A 68 -5.98 3.27 15.16
N ALA A 69 -7.00 4.12 15.00
CA ALA A 69 -8.35 3.80 14.51
C ALA A 69 -8.41 3.39 13.01
N GLY A 70 -7.27 3.42 12.31
CA GLY A 70 -7.15 3.01 10.92
C GLY A 70 -6.56 1.62 10.75
N ARG A 71 -6.45 1.19 9.48
CA ARG A 71 -5.97 -0.15 9.11
C ARG A 71 -4.59 -0.48 9.68
N SER A 72 -4.53 -1.52 10.54
CA SER A 72 -3.34 -1.93 11.27
C SER A 72 -2.24 -2.46 10.34
N MET A 73 -2.59 -3.28 9.36
CA MET A 73 -1.66 -3.84 8.38
C MET A 73 -1.03 -2.75 7.52
N LEU A 74 -1.85 -1.85 6.96
CA LEU A 74 -1.36 -0.71 6.18
C LEU A 74 -0.38 0.15 7.00
N ARG A 75 -0.73 0.48 8.24
CA ARG A 75 0.14 1.22 9.16
C ARG A 75 1.46 0.51 9.44
N TRP A 76 1.41 -0.79 9.72
CA TRP A 76 2.60 -1.58 10.00
C TRP A 76 3.53 -1.62 8.79
N VAL A 77 3.02 -1.93 7.59
CA VAL A 77 3.81 -1.96 6.35
C VAL A 77 4.45 -0.60 6.10
N LEU A 78 3.69 0.50 6.21
CA LEU A 78 4.23 1.86 5.99
C LEU A 78 5.36 2.21 6.95
N ILE A 79 5.28 1.77 8.22
CA ILE A 79 6.36 1.98 9.19
C ILE A 79 7.60 1.16 8.81
N GLN A 80 7.43 -0.10 8.40
CA GLN A 80 8.56 -0.94 7.96
C GLN A 80 9.25 -0.34 6.73
N VAL A 81 8.46 0.09 5.74
CA VAL A 81 8.97 0.75 4.54
C VAL A 81 9.69 2.04 4.92
N ALA A 82 9.12 2.86 5.81
CA ALA A 82 9.74 4.11 6.26
C ALA A 82 11.11 3.87 6.92
N GLN A 83 11.27 2.80 7.72
CA GLN A 83 12.56 2.45 8.33
C GLN A 83 13.67 2.19 7.31
N THR A 84 13.34 1.55 6.18
CA THR A 84 14.31 1.34 5.11
C THR A 84 14.47 2.59 4.25
N ALA A 85 13.40 3.33 4.00
CA ALA A 85 13.41 4.54 3.18
C ALA A 85 14.29 5.66 3.77
N VAL A 86 14.25 5.87 5.09
CA VAL A 86 15.06 6.91 5.76
C VAL A 86 16.56 6.59 5.80
N ARG A 87 16.98 5.37 5.46
CA ARG A 87 18.40 5.00 5.35
C ARG A 87 19.01 5.49 4.03
N GLN A 88 18.18 5.71 3.02
CA GLN A 88 18.63 6.21 1.73
C GLN A 88 18.76 7.74 1.76
N PRO A 89 19.76 8.32 1.08
CA PRO A 89 19.88 9.77 0.97
C PRO A 89 18.68 10.37 0.23
N GLY A 90 18.21 11.54 0.67
CA GLY A 90 17.12 12.27 0.04
C GLY A 90 16.22 13.01 1.03
N ALA A 91 15.25 13.76 0.51
CA ALA A 91 14.40 14.67 1.27
C ALA A 91 13.59 14.01 2.41
N LEU A 92 13.32 12.70 2.32
CA LEU A 92 12.65 11.95 3.38
C LEU A 92 13.58 11.70 4.59
N ARG A 93 14.87 11.41 4.33
CA ARG A 93 15.89 11.24 5.36
C ARG A 93 16.16 12.55 6.08
N ASP A 94 16.30 13.65 5.36
CA ASP A 94 16.58 14.96 5.97
C ASP A 94 15.44 15.40 6.89
N PHE A 95 14.19 15.20 6.43
CA PHE A 95 13.00 15.40 7.25
C PHE A 95 13.01 14.53 8.51
N TYR A 96 13.31 13.23 8.36
CA TYR A 96 13.41 12.30 9.47
C TYR A 96 14.50 12.70 10.47
N LEU A 97 15.70 13.06 10.01
CA LEU A 97 16.82 13.45 10.87
C LEU A 97 16.52 14.73 11.65
N THR A 98 15.93 15.72 10.99
CA THR A 98 15.53 16.99 11.62
C THR A 98 14.52 16.75 12.73
N LEU A 99 13.52 15.91 12.46
CA LEU A 99 12.49 15.60 13.45
C LEU A 99 12.99 14.67 14.56
N LYS A 100 13.89 13.72 14.23
CA LYS A 100 14.52 12.82 15.20
C LYS A 100 15.30 13.61 16.24
N LYS A 101 16.04 14.65 15.84
CA LYS A 101 16.76 15.53 16.76
C LYS A 101 15.83 16.25 17.75
N ARG A 102 14.60 16.60 17.34
CA ARG A 102 13.66 17.40 18.16
C ARG A 102 12.69 16.57 19.01
N LYS A 103 12.28 15.40 18.52
CA LYS A 103 11.17 14.60 19.09
C LYS A 103 11.52 13.12 19.30
N GLY A 104 12.73 12.70 18.99
CA GLY A 104 13.18 11.32 19.10
C GLY A 104 12.76 10.40 17.96
N HIS A 105 13.31 9.19 17.95
CA HIS A 105 13.18 8.22 16.86
C HIS A 105 11.72 7.78 16.60
N LYS A 106 10.97 7.43 17.66
CA LYS A 106 9.62 6.87 17.55
C LYS A 106 8.64 7.83 16.86
N ILE A 107 8.71 9.12 17.19
CA ILE A 107 7.86 10.14 16.57
C ILE A 107 8.32 10.43 15.14
N ALA A 108 9.63 10.52 14.93
CA ALA A 108 10.20 10.83 13.62
C ALA A 108 9.88 9.76 12.57
N ILE A 109 9.92 8.46 12.92
CA ILE A 109 9.64 7.38 11.97
C ILE A 109 8.17 7.33 11.56
N VAL A 110 7.25 7.58 12.50
CA VAL A 110 5.81 7.66 12.23
C VAL A 110 5.49 8.85 11.32
N ALA A 111 6.11 10.00 11.58
CA ALA A 111 5.98 11.17 10.71
C ALA A 111 6.56 10.93 9.32
N ALA A 112 7.69 10.23 9.21
CA ALA A 112 8.27 9.83 7.93
C ALA A 112 7.33 8.88 7.17
N ALA A 113 6.72 7.89 7.84
CA ALA A 113 5.72 7.01 7.25
C ALA A 113 4.50 7.79 6.73
N ARG A 114 4.01 8.78 7.47
CA ARG A 114 2.92 9.66 7.01
C ARG A 114 3.31 10.48 5.79
N LYS A 115 4.54 11.02 5.75
CA LYS A 115 5.05 11.77 4.60
C LYS A 115 5.18 10.85 3.38
N LEU A 116 5.67 9.63 3.59
CA LEU A 116 5.75 8.60 2.56
C LEU A 116 4.37 8.25 1.99
N LEU A 117 3.36 8.10 2.85
CA LEU A 117 1.98 7.84 2.41
C LEU A 117 1.43 8.98 1.54
N THR A 118 1.80 10.22 1.83
CA THR A 118 1.42 11.38 1.02
C THR A 118 2.06 11.32 -0.37
N ILE A 119 3.32 10.89 -0.44
CA ILE A 119 4.04 10.66 -1.70
C ILE A 119 3.36 9.53 -2.49
N ILE A 120 3.06 8.40 -1.84
CA ILE A 120 2.37 7.26 -2.44
C ILE A 120 1.02 7.69 -3.05
N TRP A 121 0.21 8.45 -2.30
CA TRP A 121 -1.06 8.95 -2.82
C TRP A 121 -0.88 9.83 -4.05
N ALA A 122 0.09 10.75 -4.04
CA ALA A 122 0.37 11.62 -5.17
C ALA A 122 0.85 10.84 -6.40
N MET A 123 1.72 9.84 -6.20
CA MET A 123 2.24 8.98 -7.26
C MET A 123 1.13 8.13 -7.90
N LEU A 124 0.29 7.49 -7.09
CA LEU A 124 -0.82 6.66 -7.57
C LEU A 124 -1.92 7.49 -8.26
N THR A 125 -2.19 8.71 -7.77
CA THR A 125 -3.23 9.58 -8.35
C THR A 125 -2.78 10.17 -9.68
N LYS A 126 -1.52 10.57 -9.80
CA LYS A 126 -0.98 11.23 -11.00
C LYS A 126 -0.31 10.26 -11.99
N ASN A 127 -0.25 8.98 -11.65
CA ASN A 127 0.51 7.98 -12.40
C ASN A 127 1.97 8.42 -12.65
N THR A 128 2.59 9.04 -11.65
CA THR A 128 3.96 9.58 -11.76
C THR A 128 4.95 8.73 -11.00
N GLU A 129 6.14 8.56 -11.57
CA GLU A 129 7.25 7.86 -10.94
C GLU A 129 7.82 8.62 -9.74
N TYR A 130 8.57 7.89 -8.90
CA TYR A 130 9.24 8.49 -7.75
C TYR A 130 10.37 9.43 -8.22
N ARG A 131 10.39 10.67 -7.75
CA ARG A 131 11.35 11.70 -8.18
C ARG A 131 12.82 11.27 -8.08
N TYR A 132 13.18 10.44 -7.09
CA TYR A 132 14.54 9.95 -6.89
C TYR A 132 14.66 8.46 -7.22
N LEU A 133 13.90 8.01 -8.22
CA LEU A 133 13.96 6.64 -8.71
C LEU A 133 15.38 6.31 -9.17
N LYS A 134 15.92 5.23 -8.61
CA LYS A 134 17.11 4.58 -9.16
C LYS A 134 16.65 3.37 -9.94
N GLU A 135 16.64 3.48 -11.27
CA GLU A 135 16.11 2.42 -12.14
C GLU A 135 16.83 1.09 -11.92
N GLU A 136 18.15 1.12 -11.69
CA GLU A 136 18.94 -0.06 -11.33
C GLU A 136 18.39 -0.83 -10.11
N LEU A 137 17.94 -0.11 -9.08
CA LEU A 137 17.38 -0.73 -7.88
C LEU A 137 16.01 -1.35 -8.17
N ARG A 138 15.19 -0.69 -9.02
CA ARG A 138 13.90 -1.22 -9.45
C ARG A 138 14.09 -2.51 -10.25
N GLN A 139 15.01 -2.51 -11.22
CA GLN A 139 15.35 -3.68 -12.02
C GLN A 139 15.92 -4.83 -11.18
N LYS A 140 16.77 -4.52 -10.19
CA LYS A 140 17.29 -5.53 -9.25
C LYS A 140 16.19 -6.18 -8.42
N LYS A 141 15.16 -5.42 -8.00
CA LYS A 141 13.99 -5.95 -7.30
C LYS A 141 13.17 -6.87 -8.21
N ILE A 142 12.89 -6.43 -9.43
CA ILE A 142 12.17 -7.22 -10.45
C ILE A 142 12.91 -8.54 -10.72
N ARG A 143 14.23 -8.49 -10.94
CA ARG A 143 15.05 -9.69 -11.14
C ARG A 143 15.03 -10.64 -9.95
N ARG A 144 15.12 -10.10 -8.72
CA ARG A 144 15.02 -10.91 -7.48
C ARG A 144 13.66 -11.59 -7.36
N MET A 145 12.59 -10.86 -7.68
CA MET A 145 11.25 -11.43 -7.70
C MET A 145 11.14 -12.53 -8.75
N HIS A 146 11.60 -12.28 -9.98
CA HIS A 146 11.58 -13.26 -11.07
C HIS A 146 12.29 -14.55 -10.66
N LYS A 147 13.47 -14.45 -10.05
CA LYS A 147 14.21 -15.61 -9.51
C LYS A 147 13.45 -16.35 -8.41
N ARG A 148 12.74 -15.63 -7.53
CA ARG A 148 11.92 -16.22 -6.46
C ARG A 148 10.59 -16.82 -6.96
N ALA A 149 10.08 -16.31 -8.09
CA ALA A 149 8.86 -16.80 -8.73
C ALA A 149 9.13 -18.02 -9.63
N LEU A 150 10.36 -18.16 -10.16
CA LEU A 150 10.79 -19.27 -11.00
C LEU A 150 10.47 -20.69 -10.48
N PRO A 151 10.61 -21.02 -9.18
CA PRO A 151 10.24 -22.34 -8.66
C PRO A 151 8.73 -22.57 -8.55
N TYR A 152 7.92 -21.54 -8.76
CA TYR A 152 6.46 -21.61 -8.67
C TYR A 152 5.88 -21.50 -10.09
N LYS A 153 5.91 -22.61 -10.83
CA LYS A 153 5.03 -22.78 -11.99
C LYS A 153 3.60 -22.79 -11.47
N VAL A 154 2.84 -21.75 -11.79
CA VAL A 154 1.39 -21.82 -11.66
C VAL A 154 0.94 -22.55 -12.90
N ASP A 155 0.52 -23.80 -12.74
CA ASP A 155 -0.25 -24.46 -13.77
C ASP A 155 -1.48 -23.59 -14.02
N ASN A 156 -1.65 -23.12 -15.25
CA ASN A 156 -2.69 -22.16 -15.63
C ASN A 156 -4.12 -22.77 -15.57
N ASP A 157 -4.29 -23.92 -14.91
CA ASP A 157 -5.49 -24.75 -14.91
C ASP A 157 -6.48 -24.41 -13.79
N LEU A 158 -6.13 -23.49 -12.88
CA LEU A 158 -7.01 -23.10 -11.77
C LEU A 158 -8.41 -22.59 -12.20
N PRO A 159 -8.62 -21.82 -13.29
CA PRO A 159 -9.96 -21.41 -13.69
C PRO A 159 -10.80 -22.55 -14.32
N GLN A 160 -10.16 -23.56 -14.93
CA GLN A 160 -10.89 -24.69 -15.53
C GLN A 160 -11.38 -25.68 -14.48
N LYS A 161 -10.58 -25.92 -13.43
CA LYS A 161 -10.91 -26.84 -12.34
C LYS A 161 -12.07 -26.38 -11.44
N ILE A 162 -12.26 -25.06 -11.31
CA ILE A 162 -13.39 -24.49 -10.55
C ILE A 162 -14.67 -24.59 -11.38
N THR A 163 -14.60 -24.36 -12.69
CA THR A 163 -15.75 -24.47 -13.61
C THR A 163 -16.27 -25.90 -13.68
N SER A 164 -15.39 -26.92 -13.64
CA SER A 164 -15.79 -28.33 -13.56
C SER A 164 -16.37 -28.76 -12.20
N LEU A 165 -16.19 -27.98 -11.13
CA LEU A 165 -16.71 -28.27 -9.80
C LEU A 165 -18.02 -27.52 -9.49
N VAL A 166 -18.33 -26.44 -10.22
CA VAL A 166 -19.54 -25.61 -10.04
C VAL A 166 -20.64 -26.00 -11.05
N GLY A 167 -20.42 -27.05 -11.85
CA GLY A 167 -21.25 -27.42 -12.99
C GLY A 167 -22.53 -28.23 -12.74
N GLU A 168 -22.97 -28.51 -11.50
CA GLU A 168 -24.14 -29.40 -11.28
C GLU A 168 -25.25 -28.90 -10.34
N GLU A 169 -25.18 -27.71 -9.72
CA GLU A 169 -26.17 -27.34 -8.67
C GLU A 169 -27.23 -26.28 -9.00
N GLN A 170 -27.49 -25.95 -10.27
CA GLN A 170 -28.64 -25.08 -10.61
C GLN A 170 -29.39 -25.51 -11.87
N THR A 171 -30.07 -26.65 -11.82
CA THR A 171 -31.33 -26.81 -12.56
C THR A 171 -32.35 -25.88 -11.90
N MET A 172 -32.53 -24.71 -12.51
CA MET A 172 -33.53 -23.72 -12.13
C MET A 172 -34.92 -24.36 -12.07
N THR A 173 -35.55 -24.17 -10.93
CA THR A 173 -36.99 -24.11 -10.71
C THR A 173 -37.68 -23.37 -11.88
N GLU A 174 -38.49 -24.11 -12.63
CA GLU A 174 -39.51 -23.54 -13.51
C GLU A 174 -40.48 -22.68 -12.68
N ILE A 175 -40.55 -21.40 -12.99
CA ILE A 175 -41.75 -20.59 -12.72
C ILE A 175 -42.09 -19.88 -14.03
N THR A 176 -42.99 -20.49 -14.81
CA THR A 176 -43.80 -19.77 -15.80
C THR A 176 -45.24 -19.76 -15.25
N PRO A 177 -45.83 -18.60 -14.93
CA PRO A 177 -47.24 -18.55 -14.56
C PRO A 177 -48.10 -18.65 -15.83
N PRO A 178 -49.15 -19.50 -15.86
CA PRO A 178 -50.02 -19.62 -17.01
C PRO A 178 -50.98 -18.42 -17.10
N ALA A 179 -51.15 -17.91 -18.31
CA ALA A 179 -52.19 -16.96 -18.68
C ALA A 179 -53.50 -17.71 -18.98
N ALA A 180 -54.53 -17.46 -18.18
CA ALA A 180 -55.98 -17.42 -18.49
C ALA A 180 -56.77 -17.33 -17.17
#